data_AF-A0A0N4UQT6-F1
#
_entry.id   AF-A0A0N4UQT6-F1
#
_cell.length_a   1.000
_cell.length_b   1.000
_cell.length_c   1.000
_cell.angle_alpha   90.00
_cell.angle_beta   90.00
_cell.angle_gamma   90.00
#
_symmetry.space_group_name_H-M   'P 1'
#
loop_
_entity.id
_entity.type
_entity.pdbx_description
1 polymer ?
#
loop_
_entity_poly.entity_id
_entity_poly.type
_entity_poly.pdbx_seq_one_letter_code
_entity_poly.pdbx_strand_id
1 'polypeptide(L)'
;MKFSVGQCDNFTQEMCRTPALSKIALEMCPHTCGLCDKPGAGDECPDTIDGCESLRGFCHVDSIRNMCQRTCFSRDCLQNLTTAASQSSGCTDAHANCTLYRNLCNIGDYGSVMRRQCRRTCGHC
;
A
#
# COMPACT_ATOMS: atom_id res chain seq x y z
N MET A 1 -4.23 -1.46 -16.85
CA MET A 1 -5.69 -1.73 -16.79
C MET A 1 -6.28 -0.66 -15.88
N LYS A 2 -7.07 0.28 -16.42
CA LYS A 2 -7.80 1.27 -15.60
C LYS A 2 -9.13 0.61 -15.23
N PHE A 3 -9.30 0.29 -13.95
CA PHE A 3 -10.55 -0.24 -13.42
C PHE A 3 -11.48 0.94 -13.12
N SER A 4 -12.70 0.90 -13.63
CA SER A 4 -13.69 1.99 -13.54
C SER A 4 -14.76 1.63 -12.51
N VAL A 5 -15.37 2.65 -11.89
CA VAL A 5 -16.36 2.66 -10.78
C VAL A 5 -17.65 1.81 -10.99
N GLY A 6 -17.70 0.90 -11.96
CA GLY A 6 -18.84 0.01 -12.24
C GLY A 6 -18.48 -1.48 -12.37
N GLN A 7 -17.35 -1.93 -11.82
CA GLN A 7 -16.89 -3.32 -11.97
C GLN A 7 -17.27 -4.23 -10.80
N CYS A 8 -17.86 -3.70 -9.74
CA CYS A 8 -18.21 -4.49 -8.58
C CYS A 8 -19.37 -5.46 -8.82
N ASP A 9 -20.19 -5.25 -9.85
CA ASP A 9 -21.27 -6.17 -10.24
C ASP A 9 -20.74 -7.55 -10.69
N ASN A 10 -19.51 -7.59 -11.23
CA ASN A 10 -18.85 -8.84 -11.66
C ASN A 10 -17.89 -9.39 -10.60
N PHE A 11 -17.77 -8.74 -9.46
CA PHE A 11 -16.79 -9.08 -8.44
C PHE A 11 -17.35 -10.18 -7.53
N THR A 12 -16.89 -11.41 -7.72
CA THR A 12 -17.39 -12.56 -6.95
C THR A 12 -16.78 -12.60 -5.55
N GLN A 13 -17.43 -13.31 -4.62
CA GLN A 13 -16.88 -13.52 -3.27
C GLN A 13 -15.51 -14.21 -3.28
N GLU A 14 -15.22 -15.04 -4.28
CA GLU A 14 -13.91 -15.67 -4.46
C GLU A 14 -12.84 -14.63 -4.85
N MET A 15 -13.20 -13.62 -5.67
CA MET A 15 -12.30 -12.51 -5.99
C MET A 15 -11.97 -11.69 -4.74
N CYS A 16 -12.94 -11.50 -3.83
CA CYS A 16 -12.72 -10.80 -2.55
C CYS A 16 -11.68 -11.51 -1.65
N ARG A 17 -11.57 -12.84 -1.76
CA ARG A 17 -10.65 -13.67 -0.96
C ARG A 17 -9.32 -13.94 -1.65
N THR A 18 -9.22 -13.67 -2.95
CA THR A 18 -8.01 -13.94 -3.74
C THR A 18 -6.89 -12.96 -3.36
N PRO A 19 -5.71 -13.42 -2.88
CA PRO A 19 -4.64 -12.52 -2.43
C PRO A 19 -4.19 -11.51 -3.47
N ALA A 20 -4.10 -11.92 -4.74
CA ALA A 20 -3.73 -11.05 -5.86
C ALA A 20 -4.75 -9.94 -6.15
N LEU A 21 -6.02 -10.13 -5.77
CA LEU A 21 -7.10 -9.17 -5.97
C LEU A 21 -7.50 -8.47 -4.67
N SER A 22 -6.96 -8.87 -3.52
CA SER A 22 -7.34 -8.32 -2.20
C SER A 22 -7.17 -6.80 -2.12
N LYS A 23 -6.10 -6.25 -2.70
CA LYS A 23 -5.87 -4.81 -2.79
C LYS A 23 -6.91 -4.11 -3.68
N ILE A 24 -7.21 -4.70 -4.84
CA ILE A 24 -8.23 -4.23 -5.79
C ILE A 24 -9.62 -4.27 -5.13
N ALA A 25 -9.95 -5.36 -4.44
CA ALA A 25 -11.19 -5.55 -3.71
C ALA A 25 -11.36 -4.48 -2.63
N LEU A 26 -10.30 -4.20 -1.87
CA LEU A 26 -10.28 -3.17 -0.84
C LEU A 26 -10.48 -1.78 -1.44
N GLU A 27 -9.67 -1.39 -2.42
CA GLU A 27 -9.68 -0.04 -2.99
C GLU A 27 -10.95 0.26 -3.81
N MET A 28 -11.51 -0.73 -4.51
CA MET A 28 -12.54 -0.48 -5.53
C MET A 28 -13.91 -1.10 -5.21
N CYS A 29 -13.94 -2.26 -4.54
CA CYS A 29 -15.19 -2.95 -4.21
C CYS A 29 -15.32 -3.28 -2.72
N PRO A 30 -15.05 -2.33 -1.80
CA PRO A 30 -15.07 -2.63 -0.37
C PRO A 30 -16.47 -3.03 0.09
N HIS A 31 -17.53 -2.41 -0.44
CA HIS A 31 -18.91 -2.76 -0.11
C HIS A 31 -19.24 -4.20 -0.53
N THR A 32 -18.99 -4.56 -1.79
CA THR A 32 -19.25 -5.90 -2.32
C THR A 32 -18.48 -6.98 -1.56
N CYS A 33 -17.27 -6.65 -1.08
CA CYS A 33 -16.41 -7.57 -0.36
C CYS A 33 -16.52 -7.48 1.17
N GLY A 34 -17.40 -6.64 1.73
CA GLY A 34 -17.52 -6.45 3.18
C GLY A 34 -16.24 -5.91 3.83
N LEU A 35 -15.50 -5.06 3.13
CA LEU A 35 -14.22 -4.49 3.55
C LEU A 35 -14.33 -3.01 3.93
N CYS A 36 -15.53 -2.42 3.99
CA CYS A 36 -15.72 -1.00 4.34
C CYS A 36 -15.10 -0.59 5.67
N ASP A 37 -15.01 -1.53 6.61
CA ASP A 37 -14.40 -1.31 7.93
C ASP A 37 -12.88 -1.49 7.92
N LYS A 38 -12.27 -1.71 6.75
CA LYS A 38 -10.82 -1.86 6.60
C LYS A 38 -10.19 -0.54 6.13
N PRO A 39 -9.05 -0.14 6.71
CA PRO A 39 -8.21 0.93 6.17
C PRO A 39 -7.96 0.75 4.67
N GLY A 40 -8.19 1.78 3.87
CA GLY A 40 -7.97 1.77 2.42
C GLY A 40 -9.19 1.40 1.60
N ALA A 41 -10.31 1.05 2.24
CA ALA A 41 -11.60 0.91 1.59
C ALA A 41 -11.98 2.24 0.92
N GLY A 42 -11.99 2.29 -0.42
CA GLY A 42 -12.30 3.53 -1.14
C GLY A 42 -11.32 4.68 -0.90
N ASP A 43 -10.06 4.40 -0.52
CA ASP A 43 -9.07 5.43 -0.09
C ASP A 43 -9.49 6.20 1.19
N GLU A 44 -10.23 5.51 2.07
CA GLU A 44 -10.73 6.05 3.34
C GLU A 44 -10.26 5.23 4.54
N CYS A 45 -10.32 5.86 5.72
CA CYS A 45 -10.16 5.20 7.00
C CYS A 45 -11.52 4.96 7.65
N PRO A 46 -11.76 3.82 8.31
CA PRO A 46 -13.01 3.57 9.03
C PRO A 46 -13.09 4.39 10.33
N ASP A 47 -14.30 4.61 10.82
CA ASP A 47 -14.53 5.06 12.19
C ASP A 47 -14.35 3.86 13.15
N THR A 48 -13.67 4.06 14.27
CA THR A 48 -13.45 3.05 15.31
C THR A 48 -14.55 3.03 16.37
N ILE A 49 -15.42 4.04 16.38
CA ILE A 49 -16.55 4.16 17.31
C ILE A 49 -17.83 4.49 16.53
N ASP A 50 -18.96 4.04 17.05
CA ASP A 50 -20.27 4.49 16.60
C ASP A 50 -20.56 5.93 17.05
N GLY A 51 -21.51 6.59 16.39
CA GLY A 51 -21.97 7.93 16.78
C GLY A 51 -21.01 9.06 16.39
N CYS A 52 -20.03 8.80 15.53
CA CYS A 52 -19.14 9.82 14.99
C CYS A 52 -19.88 10.97 14.29
N GLU A 53 -21.07 10.72 13.74
CA GLU A 53 -21.93 11.77 13.16
C GLU A 53 -22.24 12.90 14.15
N SER A 54 -22.48 12.57 15.42
CA SER A 54 -22.71 13.56 16.50
C SER A 54 -21.42 14.29 16.90
N LEU A 55 -20.26 13.69 16.62
CA LEU A 55 -18.94 14.21 16.98
C LEU A 55 -18.26 14.99 15.85
N ARG A 56 -18.93 15.18 14.70
CA ARG A 56 -18.38 15.88 13.53
C ARG A 56 -17.85 17.29 13.85
N GLY A 57 -18.46 18.01 14.79
CA GLY A 57 -17.98 19.33 15.24
C GLY A 57 -16.66 19.29 16.04
N PHE A 58 -16.27 18.12 16.52
CA PHE A 58 -15.10 17.89 17.37
C PHE A 58 -13.90 17.29 16.62
N CYS A 59 -13.93 17.23 15.27
CA CYS A 59 -12.83 16.69 14.46
C CYS A 59 -11.48 17.44 14.62
N HIS A 60 -11.49 18.62 15.26
CA HIS A 60 -10.26 19.33 15.63
C HIS A 60 -9.55 18.71 16.85
N VAL A 61 -10.24 17.88 17.65
CA VAL A 61 -9.66 17.15 18.77
C VAL A 61 -9.01 15.88 18.24
N ASP A 62 -7.70 15.70 18.45
CA ASP A 62 -6.94 14.57 17.90
C ASP A 62 -7.56 13.21 18.28
N SER A 63 -8.03 13.04 19.52
CA SER A 63 -8.70 11.81 19.95
C SER A 63 -9.96 11.51 19.14
N ILE A 64 -10.80 12.52 18.90
CA ILE A 64 -12.00 12.36 18.07
C ILE A 64 -11.60 12.13 16.61
N ARG A 65 -10.62 12.86 16.08
CA ARG A 65 -10.12 12.67 14.72
C ARG A 65 -9.59 11.24 14.48
N ASN A 66 -8.88 10.69 15.46
CA ASN A 66 -8.29 9.35 15.39
C ASN A 66 -9.32 8.23 15.56
N MET A 67 -10.42 8.50 16.29
CA MET A 67 -11.52 7.53 16.43
C MET A 67 -12.51 7.64 15.27
N CYS A 68 -12.85 8.85 14.85
CA CYS A 68 -13.82 9.13 13.81
C CYS A 68 -13.14 9.45 12.48
N GLN A 69 -12.22 8.58 12.04
CA GLN A 69 -11.36 8.88 10.91
C GLN A 69 -12.16 9.06 9.61
N ARG A 70 -13.19 8.24 9.38
CA ARG A 70 -14.05 8.39 8.19
C ARG A 70 -14.84 9.68 8.26
N THR A 71 -15.51 9.89 9.39
CA THR A 71 -16.38 11.06 9.59
C THR A 71 -15.59 12.38 9.57
N CYS A 72 -14.35 12.36 10.05
CA CYS A 72 -13.45 13.51 10.07
C CYS A 72 -12.53 13.60 8.83
N PHE A 73 -12.71 12.72 7.83
CA PHE A 73 -11.86 12.63 6.64
C PHE A 73 -10.35 12.52 6.94
N SER A 74 -10.01 11.90 8.07
CA SER A 74 -8.62 11.58 8.39
C SER A 74 -8.15 10.40 7.54
N ARG A 75 -6.93 10.51 7.02
CA ARG A 75 -6.25 9.47 6.23
C ARG A 75 -5.06 8.87 6.96
N ASP A 76 -4.98 9.08 8.28
CA ASP A 76 -3.82 8.68 9.08
C ASP A 76 -3.62 7.15 9.07
N CYS A 77 -4.71 6.35 9.05
CA CYS A 77 -4.59 4.90 8.90
C CYS A 77 -3.91 4.46 7.59
N LEU A 78 -4.00 5.27 6.52
CA LEU A 78 -3.45 4.94 5.21
C LEU A 78 -1.94 5.15 5.15
N GLN A 79 -1.37 5.99 6.02
CA GLN A 79 0.08 6.19 6.06
C GLN A 79 0.81 4.86 6.28
N ASN A 80 0.24 3.97 7.10
CA ASN A 80 0.78 2.62 7.31
C ASN A 80 0.68 1.74 6.05
N LEU A 81 -0.39 1.88 5.25
CA LEU A 81 -0.57 1.15 3.99
C LEU A 81 0.42 1.62 2.92
N THR A 82 0.63 2.93 2.81
CA THR A 82 1.58 3.51 1.86
C THR A 82 3.04 3.22 2.25
N THR A 83 3.32 3.12 3.55
CA THR A 83 4.68 2.78 4.04
C THR A 83 5.06 1.34 3.69
N ALA A 84 4.10 0.41 3.68
CA ALA A 84 4.34 -0.95 3.20
C ALA A 84 4.65 -1.00 1.68
N ALA A 85 4.07 -0.11 0.88
CA ALA A 85 4.40 0.02 -0.55
C ALA A 85 5.72 0.79 -0.80
N SER A 86 6.14 1.63 0.15
CA SER A 86 7.38 2.42 0.07
C SER A 86 8.59 1.71 0.68
N GLN A 87 8.39 0.52 1.26
CA GLN A 87 9.46 -0.48 1.47
C GLN A 87 9.73 -1.33 0.22
N SER A 88 9.31 -0.87 -0.96
CA SER A 88 10.08 -1.14 -2.17
C SER A 88 11.42 -0.44 -1.99
N SER A 89 12.37 -1.19 -1.42
CA SER A 89 13.80 -0.98 -1.47
C SER A 89 14.15 0.06 -2.53
N GLY A 90 14.33 1.32 -2.12
CA GLY A 90 14.93 2.32 -2.99
C GLY A 90 16.13 1.62 -3.59
N CYS A 91 16.16 1.47 -4.91
CA CYS A 91 17.09 0.54 -5.49
C CYS A 91 18.48 1.09 -5.26
N THR A 92 19.16 0.49 -4.29
CA THR A 92 20.42 0.95 -3.74
C THR A 92 21.39 -0.21 -3.80
N ASP A 93 22.66 0.16 -3.77
CA ASP A 93 23.72 -0.80 -3.59
C ASP A 93 23.80 -1.14 -2.09
N ALA A 94 23.78 -2.44 -1.78
CA ALA A 94 23.99 -2.98 -0.43
C ALA A 94 25.40 -2.72 0.08
N HIS A 95 26.36 -2.38 -0.80
CA HIS A 95 27.74 -2.10 -0.44
C HIS A 95 28.22 -0.77 -1.05
N ALA A 96 28.94 0.05 -0.26
CA ALA A 96 29.49 1.33 -0.70
C ALA A 96 30.54 1.21 -1.84
N ASN A 97 31.13 0.01 -1.99
CA ASN A 97 32.19 -0.27 -2.95
C ASN A 97 31.65 -0.79 -4.30
N CYS A 98 30.34 -0.85 -4.48
CA CYS A 98 29.75 -1.35 -5.73
C CYS A 98 30.28 -0.62 -6.97
N THR A 99 30.56 0.69 -6.86
CA THR A 99 31.21 1.49 -7.92
C THR A 99 32.53 0.90 -8.40
N LEU A 100 33.32 0.29 -7.51
CA LEU A 100 34.59 -0.37 -7.84
C LEU A 100 34.40 -1.72 -8.56
N TYR A 101 33.25 -2.37 -8.35
CA TYR A 101 32.93 -3.70 -8.87
C TYR A 101 31.99 -3.67 -10.07
N ARG A 102 31.77 -2.51 -10.68
CA ARG A 102 30.84 -2.36 -11.82
C ARG A 102 31.17 -3.29 -12.99
N ASN A 103 32.46 -3.57 -13.22
CA ASN A 103 32.91 -4.52 -14.23
C ASN A 103 32.53 -5.98 -13.91
N LEU A 104 32.34 -6.33 -12.63
CA LEU A 104 31.98 -7.68 -12.19
C LEU A 104 30.49 -8.00 -12.41
N CYS A 105 29.63 -7.00 -12.66
CA CYS A 105 28.20 -7.17 -12.91
C CYS A 105 27.87 -8.16 -14.06
N ASN A 106 28.79 -8.30 -15.02
CA ASN A 106 28.62 -9.12 -16.21
C ASN A 106 29.60 -10.31 -16.29
N ILE A 107 30.31 -10.63 -15.20
CA ILE A 107 31.32 -11.70 -15.17
C ILE A 107 30.75 -12.93 -14.45
N GLY A 108 30.43 -13.98 -15.20
CA GLY A 108 30.12 -15.33 -14.69
C GLY A 108 29.27 -15.35 -13.41
N ASP A 109 29.69 -16.15 -12.44
CA ASP A 109 29.02 -16.31 -11.15
C ASP A 109 29.04 -15.04 -10.30
N TYR A 110 30.08 -14.20 -10.42
CA TYR A 110 30.17 -12.91 -9.74
C TYR A 110 29.04 -11.97 -10.15
N GLY A 111 28.63 -11.99 -11.41
CA GLY A 111 27.50 -11.23 -11.91
C GLY A 111 26.24 -11.53 -11.10
N SER A 112 25.95 -12.80 -10.79
CA SER A 112 24.77 -13.17 -9.99
C SER A 112 24.79 -12.60 -8.58
N VAL A 113 25.98 -12.46 -7.97
CA VAL A 113 26.17 -11.87 -6.64
C VAL A 113 26.05 -10.36 -6.73
N MET A 114 26.71 -9.75 -7.71
CA MET A 114 26.70 -8.31 -7.94
C MET A 114 25.30 -7.79 -8.28
N ARG A 115 24.48 -8.53 -9.02
CA ARG A 115 23.09 -8.11 -9.28
C ARG A 115 22.21 -8.12 -8.04
N ARG A 116 22.56 -8.89 -7.01
CA ARG A 116 21.83 -8.91 -5.73
C ARG A 116 22.33 -7.85 -4.77
N GLN A 117 23.64 -7.65 -4.69
CA GLN A 117 24.25 -6.68 -3.77
C GLN A 117 24.35 -5.29 -4.37
N CYS A 118 24.70 -5.16 -5.63
CA CYS A 118 24.95 -3.91 -6.33
C CYS A 118 23.85 -3.62 -7.37
N ARG A 119 22.58 -3.70 -6.95
CA ARG A 119 21.42 -3.59 -7.85
C ARG A 119 21.45 -2.29 -8.65
N ARG A 120 21.81 -1.18 -8.00
CA ARG A 120 21.86 0.14 -8.63
C ARG A 120 23.05 0.28 -9.55
N THR A 121 24.24 -0.12 -9.11
CA THR A 121 25.44 -0.04 -9.94
C THR A 121 25.38 -0.98 -11.16
N CYS A 122 24.75 -2.15 -11.03
CA CYS A 122 24.60 -3.10 -12.13
C CYS A 122 23.38 -2.84 -13.03
N GLY A 123 22.54 -1.83 -12.76
CA GLY A 123 21.37 -1.53 -13.59
C GLY A 123 20.22 -2.54 -13.45
N HIS A 124 20.05 -3.12 -12.27
CA HIS A 124 18.91 -3.99 -11.89
C HIS A 124 17.92 -3.27 -10.97
N CYS A 125 17.93 -1.96 -11.08
CA CYS A 125 16.77 -1.09 -10.96
C CYS A 125 16.24 -0.89 -12.38
#